data_AF-A0A1F3XN78-F1
#
_entry.id   AF-A0A1F3XN78-F1
#
_cell.length_a   1.000
_cell.length_b   1.000
_cell.length_c   1.000
_cell.angle_alpha   90.00
_cell.angle_beta   90.00
_cell.angle_gamma   90.00
#
_symmetry.space_group_name_H-M   'P 1'
#
loop_
_entity.id
_entity.type
_entity.pdbx_description
1 polymer ?
#
loop_
_entity_poly.entity_id
_entity_poly.type
_entity_poly.pdbx_seq_one_letter_code
_entity_poly.pdbx_strand_id
1 'polypeptide(L)'
;MELIYDWRTFQQIFHPKNKAAAVNAVNPTGPVFLVADKGNVISAFAEKEDLSELIGSSLSEIEGRTKHRELVAFDLADFEGWINESNSMPHFYEQAEFLRAKAITTVNGGRKESARSAFKFRKHFLVEAINSWWSKILPSSYGIYLKIEGSADEEILLLIRGGAFVAFHKPDLSILGNERKKQPPEVIKYLSEKYLVPVQGLYVSKNDWSTWCQAPQPWKLVAKAIRANGVKVVPFRWPLVLLMSFRAFFGI
;
A
#
# COMPACT_ATOMS: atom_id res chain seq x y z
N MET A 1 -16.32 -1.73 10.05
CA MET A 1 -15.22 -2.06 10.98
C MET A 1 -14.36 -3.11 10.28
N GLU A 2 -13.26 -2.69 9.64
CA GLU A 2 -12.30 -3.64 9.03
C GLU A 2 -11.64 -4.44 10.15
N LEU A 3 -11.61 -5.77 10.02
CA LEU A 3 -10.92 -6.61 11.00
C LEU A 3 -9.41 -6.39 10.86
N ILE A 4 -8.67 -6.43 11.97
CA ILE A 4 -7.19 -6.34 12.00
C ILE A 4 -6.53 -7.29 10.98
N TYR A 5 -7.16 -8.44 10.72
CA TYR A 5 -6.73 -9.42 9.72
C TYR A 5 -6.78 -8.93 8.27
N ASP A 6 -7.82 -8.17 7.89
CA ASP A 6 -7.95 -7.62 6.54
C ASP A 6 -6.87 -6.57 6.29
N TRP A 7 -6.59 -5.73 7.30
CA TRP A 7 -5.53 -4.73 7.25
C TRP A 7 -4.14 -5.37 7.14
N ARG A 8 -3.87 -6.42 7.93
CA ARG A 8 -2.60 -7.15 7.85
C ARG A 8 -2.39 -7.76 6.47
N THR A 9 -3.44 -8.34 5.88
CA THR A 9 -3.41 -8.93 4.55
C THR A 9 -3.16 -7.86 3.48
N PHE A 10 -3.85 -6.72 3.59
CA PHE A 10 -3.61 -5.55 2.74
C PHE A 10 -2.15 -5.09 2.81
N GLN A 11 -1.61 -4.90 4.02
CA GLN A 11 -0.21 -4.50 4.21
C GLN A 11 0.77 -5.52 3.59
N GLN A 12 0.52 -6.82 3.75
CA GLN A 12 1.36 -7.86 3.16
C GLN A 12 1.38 -7.84 1.63
N ILE A 13 0.21 -7.59 1.00
CA ILE A 13 0.04 -7.61 -0.45
C ILE A 13 0.56 -6.33 -1.10
N PHE A 14 0.24 -5.16 -0.54
CA PHE A 14 0.53 -3.85 -1.14
C PHE A 14 1.83 -3.22 -0.66
N HIS A 15 2.35 -3.67 0.49
CA HIS A 15 3.60 -3.19 1.07
C HIS A 15 4.50 -4.38 1.48
N PRO A 16 4.85 -5.29 0.55
CA PRO A 16 5.64 -6.46 0.88
C PRO A 16 6.99 -6.05 1.47
N LYS A 17 7.30 -6.54 2.68
CA LYS A 17 8.58 -6.27 3.34
C LYS A 17 9.72 -6.76 2.46
N ASN A 18 10.63 -5.85 2.08
CA ASN A 18 11.86 -6.20 1.37
C ASN A 18 12.75 -7.09 2.25
N LYS A 19 12.64 -8.43 2.11
CA LYS A 19 13.53 -9.39 2.79
C LYS A 19 15.00 -9.16 2.44
N ALA A 20 15.30 -8.76 1.20
CA ALA A 20 16.67 -8.50 0.75
C ALA A 20 17.35 -7.31 1.46
N ALA A 21 16.58 -6.33 1.93
CA ALA A 21 17.12 -5.18 2.66
C ALA A 21 17.18 -5.40 4.18
N ALA A 22 16.55 -6.46 4.71
CA ALA A 22 16.58 -6.77 6.14
C ALA A 22 17.80 -7.60 6.57
N VAL A 23 18.53 -8.20 5.63
CA VAL A 23 19.65 -9.12 5.94
C VAL A 23 21.02 -8.45 5.77
N ASN A 24 21.12 -7.33 5.04
CA ASN A 24 22.40 -6.70 4.70
C ASN A 24 22.50 -5.18 4.99
N ALA A 25 21.63 -4.59 5.81
CA ALA A 25 21.72 -3.17 6.14
C ALA A 25 22.82 -2.91 7.19
N VAL A 26 24.08 -3.02 6.77
CA VAL A 26 25.26 -2.58 7.55
C VAL A 26 25.37 -1.05 7.55
N ASN A 27 24.64 -0.36 6.67
CA ASN A 27 24.61 1.09 6.59
C ASN A 27 23.16 1.63 6.69
N PRO A 28 22.84 2.51 7.66
CA PRO A 28 21.54 3.16 7.75
C PRO A 28 21.35 4.10 6.56
N THR A 29 20.26 3.95 5.80
CA THR A 29 20.04 4.66 4.51
C THR A 29 18.77 5.50 4.46
N GLY A 30 17.90 5.41 5.48
CA GLY A 30 16.64 6.15 5.54
C GLY A 30 16.62 7.30 6.54
N PRO A 31 15.62 8.20 6.48
CA PRO A 31 15.37 9.19 7.52
C PRO A 31 15.00 8.51 8.85
N VAL A 32 15.24 9.20 9.96
CA VAL A 32 14.73 8.84 11.29
C VAL A 32 13.55 9.75 11.61
N PHE A 33 12.42 9.14 11.98
CA PHE A 33 11.23 9.85 12.43
C PHE A 33 11.19 9.85 13.96
N LEU A 34 10.99 11.02 14.55
CA LEU A 34 10.99 11.25 15.99
C LEU A 34 9.69 11.93 16.39
N VAL A 35 9.10 11.50 17.50
CA VAL A 35 8.06 12.26 18.20
C VAL A 35 8.69 12.79 19.48
N ALA A 36 8.58 14.10 19.70
CA ALA A 36 9.19 14.79 20.83
C ALA A 36 8.16 15.59 21.63
N ASP A 37 8.34 15.62 22.95
CA ASP A 37 7.62 16.52 23.86
C ASP A 37 8.64 17.38 24.60
N LYS A 38 8.43 18.70 24.59
CA LYS A 38 9.33 19.69 25.25
C LYS A 38 10.80 19.47 24.93
N GLY A 39 11.12 19.04 23.70
CA GLY A 39 12.48 18.80 23.24
C GLY A 39 13.08 17.43 23.57
N ASN A 40 12.36 16.56 24.28
CA ASN A 40 12.79 15.17 24.55
C ASN A 40 12.08 14.19 23.62
N VAL A 41 12.81 13.22 23.10
CA VAL A 41 12.25 12.19 22.21
C VAL A 41 11.49 11.14 23.02
N ILE A 42 10.24 10.91 22.66
CA ILE A 42 9.36 9.89 23.27
C ILE A 42 9.29 8.65 22.39
N SER A 43 9.38 8.82 21.07
CA SER A 43 9.32 7.71 20.12
C SER A 43 10.24 7.98 18.94
N ALA A 44 10.90 6.92 18.47
CA ALA A 44 11.80 6.96 17.33
C ALA A 44 11.52 5.78 16.39
N PHE A 45 11.53 6.03 15.08
CA PHE A 45 11.31 5.02 14.07
C PHE A 45 12.23 5.24 12.86
N ALA A 46 12.88 4.16 12.42
CA ALA A 46 13.48 4.04 11.10
C ALA A 46 13.22 2.62 10.58
N GLU A 47 13.14 2.48 9.25
CA GLU A 47 12.83 1.19 8.65
C GLU A 47 13.98 0.18 8.90
N LYS A 48 13.66 -0.97 9.52
CA LYS A 48 14.59 -2.08 9.82
C LYS A 48 15.69 -1.76 10.84
N GLU A 49 15.49 -0.75 11.66
CA GLU A 49 16.44 -0.38 12.71
C GLU A 49 15.75 -0.35 14.08
N ASP A 50 16.49 -0.71 15.11
CA ASP A 50 16.09 -0.49 16.50
C ASP A 50 16.69 0.85 16.95
N LEU A 51 15.83 1.79 17.31
CA LEU A 51 16.20 3.13 17.76
C LEU A 51 15.78 3.38 19.21
N SER A 52 15.56 2.31 19.98
CA SER A 52 15.18 2.40 21.40
C SER A 52 16.16 3.24 22.22
N GLU A 53 17.45 3.28 21.85
CA GLU A 53 18.48 4.10 22.49
C GLU A 53 18.28 5.61 22.34
N LEU A 54 17.48 6.06 21.36
CA LEU A 54 17.19 7.49 21.15
C LEU A 54 16.07 8.00 22.06
N ILE A 55 15.25 7.09 22.62
CA ILE A 55 14.12 7.44 23.47
C ILE A 55 14.65 8.00 24.80
N GLY A 56 14.10 9.14 25.21
CA GLY A 56 14.51 9.88 26.42
C GLY A 56 15.67 10.86 26.20
N SER A 57 16.32 10.83 25.03
CA SER A 57 17.37 11.79 24.68
C SER A 57 16.76 13.12 24.20
N SER A 58 17.52 14.21 24.34
CA SER A 58 17.11 15.51 23.80
C SER A 58 17.29 15.58 22.28
N LEU A 59 16.42 16.33 21.58
CA LEU A 59 16.51 16.48 20.13
C LEU A 59 17.88 17.07 19.70
N SER A 60 18.43 18.02 20.44
CA SER A 60 19.73 18.63 20.16
C SER A 60 20.89 17.63 20.29
N GLU A 61 20.80 16.72 21.24
CA GLU A 61 21.78 15.65 21.41
C GLU A 61 21.74 14.64 20.25
N ILE A 62 20.54 14.27 19.81
CA ILE A 62 20.34 13.36 18.68
C ILE A 62 20.79 14.03 17.37
N GLU A 63 20.48 15.32 17.15
CA GLU A 63 21.02 16.09 16.01
C GLU A 63 22.56 16.11 16.01
N GLY A 64 23.18 16.20 17.18
CA GLY A 64 24.63 16.14 17.34
C GLY A 64 25.24 14.77 17.01
N ARG A 65 24.57 13.68 17.39
CA ARG A 65 25.02 12.28 17.18
C ARG A 65 24.73 11.76 15.77
N THR A 66 23.64 12.22 15.15
CA THR A 66 23.09 11.65 13.91
C THR A 66 23.29 12.57 12.70
N LYS A 67 24.43 13.27 12.61
CA LYS A 67 24.73 14.26 11.55
C LYS A 67 24.72 13.70 10.11
N HIS A 68 24.90 12.40 9.96
CA HIS A 68 24.93 11.72 8.67
C HIS A 68 23.53 11.28 8.21
N ARG A 69 22.49 11.52 9.02
CA ARG A 69 21.11 11.14 8.71
C ARG A 69 20.17 12.32 8.78
N GLU A 70 19.09 12.18 8.04
CA GLU A 70 17.99 13.10 8.12
C GLU A 70 17.11 12.77 9.32
N LEU A 71 16.91 13.75 10.20
CA LEU A 71 15.99 13.66 11.33
C LEU A 71 14.72 14.45 11.03
N VAL A 72 13.58 13.79 11.23
CA VAL A 72 12.25 14.37 11.08
C VAL A 72 11.57 14.30 12.44
N ALA A 73 11.48 15.43 13.13
CA ALA A 73 10.84 15.51 14.43
C ALA A 73 9.42 16.08 14.31
N PHE A 74 8.50 15.50 15.08
CA PHE A 74 7.12 15.94 15.26
C PHE A 74 6.91 16.29 16.73
N ASP A 75 6.18 17.37 16.99
CA ASP A 75 5.73 17.68 18.36
C ASP A 75 4.63 16.69 18.78
N LEU A 76 4.65 16.27 20.05
CA LEU A 76 3.69 15.34 20.61
C LEU A 76 2.27 15.89 20.52
N ALA A 77 2.04 17.18 20.83
CA ALA A 77 0.71 17.76 20.83
C ALA A 77 0.12 17.79 19.41
N ASP A 78 0.95 18.10 18.41
CA ASP A 78 0.55 18.04 17.00
C ASP A 78 0.22 16.59 16.60
N PHE A 79 1.07 15.63 16.97
CA PHE A 79 0.87 14.22 16.64
C PHE A 79 -0.40 13.65 17.28
N GLU A 80 -0.65 13.93 18.57
CA GLU A 80 -1.88 13.54 19.27
C GLU A 80 -3.12 14.17 18.64
N GLY A 81 -3.03 15.44 18.23
CA GLY A 81 -4.07 16.11 17.45
C GLY A 81 -4.41 15.35 16.17
N TRP A 82 -3.39 14.91 15.42
CA TRP A 82 -3.60 14.13 14.19
C TRP A 82 -4.21 12.76 14.47
N ILE A 83 -3.79 12.08 15.54
CA ILE A 83 -4.37 10.78 15.93
C ILE A 83 -5.85 10.97 16.26
N ASN A 84 -6.20 11.98 17.04
CA ASN A 84 -7.59 12.28 17.39
C ASN A 84 -8.45 12.63 16.17
N GLU A 85 -7.93 13.45 15.24
CA GLU A 85 -8.60 13.72 13.96
C GLU A 85 -8.80 12.44 13.16
N SER A 86 -7.78 11.57 13.08
CA SER A 86 -7.85 10.32 12.33
C SER A 86 -8.88 9.34 12.92
N ASN A 87 -9.07 9.31 14.23
CA ASN A 87 -10.03 8.40 14.88
C ASN A 87 -11.49 8.64 14.43
N SER A 88 -11.80 9.82 13.91
CA SER A 88 -13.12 10.12 13.33
C SER A 88 -13.34 9.49 11.95
N MET A 89 -12.28 8.99 11.32
CA MET A 89 -12.35 8.39 9.98
C MET A 89 -12.77 6.91 10.06
N PRO A 90 -13.62 6.46 9.11
CA PRO A 90 -14.23 5.12 9.16
C PRO A 90 -13.26 3.95 8.88
N HIS A 91 -12.14 4.17 8.17
CA HIS A 91 -11.27 3.10 7.68
C HIS A 91 -9.79 3.28 8.06
N PHE A 92 -9.08 2.19 8.39
CA PHE A 92 -7.65 2.23 8.72
C PHE A 92 -6.79 2.76 7.58
N TYR A 93 -7.17 2.46 6.33
CA TYR A 93 -6.48 2.99 5.16
C TYR A 93 -6.59 4.51 5.07
N GLU A 94 -7.77 5.07 5.33
CA GLU A 94 -8.00 6.52 5.33
C GLU A 94 -7.24 7.19 6.48
N GLN A 95 -7.27 6.60 7.67
CA GLN A 95 -6.49 7.04 8.83
C GLN A 95 -4.99 7.09 8.49
N ALA A 96 -4.46 6.02 7.90
CA ALA A 96 -3.06 5.94 7.51
C ALA A 96 -2.68 6.96 6.43
N GLU A 97 -3.51 7.12 5.38
CA GLU A 97 -3.27 8.13 4.34
C GLU A 97 -3.36 9.56 4.89
N PHE A 98 -4.28 9.82 5.81
CA PHE A 98 -4.41 11.11 6.49
C PHE A 98 -3.17 11.45 7.33
N LEU A 99 -2.74 10.51 8.19
CA LEU A 99 -1.54 10.69 9.01
C LEU A 99 -0.29 10.90 8.13
N ARG A 100 -0.19 10.16 7.02
CA ARG A 100 0.87 10.37 6.01
C ARG A 100 0.79 11.76 5.40
N ALA A 101 -0.38 12.23 5.02
CA ALA A 101 -0.56 13.55 4.41
C ALA A 101 -0.17 14.69 5.38
N LYS A 102 -0.56 14.59 6.66
CA LYS A 102 -0.15 15.53 7.72
C LYS A 102 1.37 15.54 7.89
N ALA A 103 1.99 14.36 8.02
CA ALA A 103 3.43 14.23 8.14
C ALA A 103 4.18 14.87 6.94
N ILE A 104 3.74 14.60 5.71
CA ILE A 104 4.29 15.21 4.48
C ILE A 104 4.15 16.74 4.51
N THR A 105 3.01 17.26 4.96
CA THR A 105 2.73 18.70 4.97
C THR A 105 3.63 19.42 5.97
N THR A 106 3.79 18.88 7.17
CA THR A 106 4.66 19.41 8.22
C THR A 106 6.12 19.48 7.74
N VAL A 107 6.56 18.41 7.07
CA VAL A 107 7.91 18.34 6.49
C VAL A 107 8.10 19.33 5.34
N ASN A 108 7.10 19.46 4.47
CA ASN A 108 7.15 20.39 3.34
C ASN A 108 7.11 21.86 3.77
N GLY A 109 6.40 22.18 4.85
CA GLY A 109 6.37 23.52 5.45
C GLY A 109 7.70 23.90 6.09
N GLY A 110 8.42 22.92 6.63
CA GLY A 110 9.73 23.11 7.27
C GLY A 110 10.93 23.09 6.32
N ARG A 111 10.96 23.87 5.22
CA ARG A 111 12.11 24.24 4.33
C ARG A 111 13.24 23.23 3.99
N LYS A 112 13.22 21.96 4.42
CA LYS A 112 14.28 20.97 4.19
C LYS A 112 13.92 20.13 2.96
N GLU A 113 14.53 20.43 1.82
CA GLU A 113 14.31 19.72 0.55
C GLU A 113 14.68 18.23 0.61
N SER A 114 15.66 17.86 1.44
CA SER A 114 16.05 16.47 1.70
C SER A 114 14.89 15.65 2.28
N ALA A 115 14.14 16.22 3.22
CA ALA A 115 13.06 15.52 3.92
C ALA A 115 11.88 15.28 2.99
N ARG A 116 11.65 16.19 2.04
CA ARG A 116 10.65 16.02 0.98
C ARG A 116 10.93 14.78 0.13
N SER A 117 12.20 14.45 -0.11
CA SER A 117 12.60 13.27 -0.86
C SER A 117 12.43 11.98 -0.04
N ALA A 118 12.69 12.06 1.27
CA ALA A 118 12.56 10.95 2.22
C ALA A 118 11.10 10.54 2.48
N PHE A 119 10.17 11.49 2.36
CA PHE A 119 8.72 11.28 2.42
C PHE A 119 8.06 10.87 1.10
N LYS A 120 8.84 10.54 0.06
CA LYS A 120 8.27 9.93 -1.16
C LYS A 120 7.82 8.50 -0.86
N PHE A 121 6.70 8.37 -0.17
CA PHE A 121 5.98 7.11 -0.05
C PHE A 121 5.57 6.68 -1.44
N ARG A 122 6.28 5.68 -1.97
CA ARG A 122 5.90 5.07 -3.23
C ARG A 122 4.60 4.31 -3.01
N LYS A 123 3.48 4.90 -3.45
CA LYS A 123 2.19 4.19 -3.47
C LYS A 123 2.36 2.93 -4.32
N HIS A 124 1.71 1.85 -3.90
CA HIS A 124 1.70 0.63 -4.68
C HIS A 124 1.12 0.91 -6.07
N PHE A 125 1.71 0.37 -7.14
CA PHE A 125 1.38 0.73 -8.52
C PHE A 125 -0.10 0.50 -8.88
N LEU A 126 -0.74 -0.50 -8.29
CA LEU A 126 -2.17 -0.77 -8.46
C LEU A 126 -3.04 0.28 -7.75
N VAL A 127 -2.66 0.69 -6.53
CA VAL A 127 -3.33 1.75 -5.76
C VAL A 127 -3.20 3.08 -6.51
N GLU A 128 -2.02 3.36 -7.04
CA GLU A 128 -1.77 4.54 -7.87
C GLU A 128 -2.64 4.56 -9.12
N ALA A 129 -2.76 3.42 -9.82
CA ALA A 129 -3.61 3.33 -11.00
C ALA A 129 -5.10 3.51 -10.69
N ILE A 130 -5.60 2.94 -9.59
CA ILE A 130 -6.99 3.09 -9.16
C ILE A 130 -7.32 4.56 -8.89
N ASN A 131 -6.42 5.26 -8.18
CA ASN A 131 -6.57 6.67 -7.86
C ASN A 131 -6.24 7.61 -9.05
N SER A 132 -5.85 7.07 -10.21
CA SER A 132 -5.52 7.85 -11.41
C SER A 132 -6.68 7.84 -12.41
N TRP A 133 -6.38 7.87 -13.71
CA TRP A 133 -7.39 7.86 -14.78
C TRP A 133 -8.32 6.64 -14.73
N TRP A 134 -7.95 5.53 -14.07
CA TRP A 134 -8.91 4.41 -13.95
C TRP A 134 -10.20 4.82 -13.25
N SER A 135 -10.14 5.76 -12.30
CA SER A 135 -11.32 6.36 -11.67
C SER A 135 -12.31 7.01 -12.65
N LYS A 136 -11.85 7.46 -13.82
CA LYS A 136 -12.71 8.12 -14.83
C LYS A 136 -13.23 7.16 -15.90
N ILE A 137 -12.62 5.98 -16.05
CA ILE A 137 -12.96 5.01 -17.11
C ILE A 137 -13.71 3.81 -16.55
N LEU A 138 -13.34 3.35 -15.35
CA LEU A 138 -14.01 2.24 -14.70
C LEU A 138 -15.38 2.67 -14.15
N PRO A 139 -16.30 1.72 -13.94
CA PRO A 139 -17.59 2.01 -13.33
C PRO A 139 -17.44 2.76 -12.02
N SER A 140 -18.45 3.56 -11.65
CA SER A 140 -18.45 4.30 -10.39
C SER A 140 -18.33 3.41 -9.15
N SER A 141 -18.69 2.14 -9.24
CA SER A 141 -18.50 1.13 -8.22
C SER A 141 -18.03 -0.18 -8.85
N TYR A 142 -16.90 -0.72 -8.42
CA TYR A 142 -16.34 -1.97 -8.94
C TYR A 142 -15.46 -2.66 -7.89
N GLY A 143 -15.17 -3.94 -8.11
CA GLY A 143 -14.26 -4.72 -7.28
C GLY A 143 -13.05 -5.24 -8.04
N ILE A 144 -11.92 -5.39 -7.37
CA ILE A 144 -10.76 -6.13 -7.85
C ILE A 144 -10.49 -7.26 -6.88
N TYR A 145 -10.65 -8.49 -7.35
CA TYR A 145 -10.22 -9.67 -6.61
C TYR A 145 -8.81 -10.04 -7.04
N LEU A 146 -7.86 -9.96 -6.12
CA LEU A 146 -6.47 -10.31 -6.34
C LEU A 146 -6.18 -11.63 -5.62
N LYS A 147 -5.68 -12.63 -6.37
CA LYS A 147 -5.19 -13.90 -5.84
C LYS A 147 -3.73 -14.08 -6.21
N ILE A 148 -2.86 -14.15 -5.20
CA ILE A 148 -1.44 -14.44 -5.39
C ILE A 148 -1.24 -15.95 -5.31
N GLU A 149 -0.99 -16.57 -6.46
CA GLU A 149 -0.74 -18.00 -6.59
C GLU A 149 0.61 -18.38 -5.94
N GLY A 150 0.59 -19.45 -5.13
CA GLY A 150 1.76 -19.92 -4.37
C GLY A 150 1.71 -19.65 -2.87
N SER A 151 0.67 -18.99 -2.37
CA SER A 151 0.39 -18.84 -0.93
C SER A 151 -1.11 -19.03 -0.69
N ALA A 152 -1.48 -19.91 0.25
CA ALA A 152 -2.89 -20.26 0.49
C ALA A 152 -3.71 -19.09 1.08
N ASP A 153 -3.05 -18.05 1.60
CA ASP A 153 -3.67 -16.95 2.34
C ASP A 153 -3.53 -15.57 1.69
N GLU A 154 -2.95 -15.48 0.49
CA GLU A 154 -2.73 -14.19 -0.18
C GLU A 154 -3.82 -13.91 -1.23
N GLU A 155 -5.07 -13.81 -0.76
CA GLU A 155 -6.20 -13.36 -1.55
C GLU A 155 -6.93 -12.19 -0.88
N ILE A 156 -7.27 -11.19 -1.68
CA ILE A 156 -7.93 -9.98 -1.20
C ILE A 156 -8.92 -9.48 -2.25
N LEU A 157 -10.09 -9.05 -1.79
CA LEU A 157 -11.05 -8.30 -2.58
C LEU A 157 -10.95 -6.84 -2.20
N LEU A 158 -10.69 -5.99 -3.20
CA LEU A 158 -10.74 -4.54 -3.08
C LEU A 158 -12.08 -4.06 -3.63
N LEU A 159 -12.78 -3.21 -2.90
CA LEU A 159 -13.99 -2.54 -3.33
C LEU A 159 -13.69 -1.05 -3.52
N ILE A 160 -13.95 -0.56 -4.72
CA ILE A 160 -13.67 0.82 -5.13
C ILE A 160 -15.00 1.50 -5.45
N ARG A 161 -15.21 2.72 -4.92
CA ARG A 161 -16.30 3.60 -5.34
C ARG A 161 -15.79 5.01 -5.59
N GLY A 162 -16.26 5.63 -6.67
CA GLY A 162 -15.88 6.99 -7.06
C GLY A 162 -14.37 7.18 -7.26
N GLY A 163 -13.64 6.12 -7.61
CA GLY A 163 -12.18 6.17 -7.74
C GLY A 163 -11.39 6.07 -6.44
N ALA A 164 -12.05 5.81 -5.30
CA ALA A 164 -11.42 5.62 -4.00
C ALA A 164 -11.67 4.21 -3.44
N PHE A 165 -10.70 3.70 -2.68
CA PHE A 165 -10.89 2.48 -1.90
C PHE A 165 -11.92 2.71 -0.81
N VAL A 166 -12.99 1.92 -0.81
CA VAL A 166 -14.03 1.97 0.22
C VAL A 166 -13.91 0.82 1.19
N ALA A 167 -13.47 -0.34 0.72
CA ALA A 167 -13.23 -1.47 1.60
C ALA A 167 -12.26 -2.46 0.96
N PHE A 168 -11.61 -3.24 1.79
CA PHE A 168 -10.89 -4.44 1.36
C PHE A 168 -11.15 -5.57 2.35
N HIS A 169 -11.28 -6.79 1.83
CA HIS A 169 -11.64 -7.95 2.63
C HIS A 169 -10.87 -9.17 2.16
N LYS A 170 -10.51 -10.06 3.09
CA LYS A 170 -10.29 -11.46 2.71
C LYS A 170 -11.65 -12.06 2.35
N PRO A 171 -11.88 -12.46 1.08
CA PRO A 171 -13.19 -12.93 0.69
C PRO A 171 -13.49 -14.28 1.33
N ASP A 172 -14.62 -14.37 2.03
CA ASP A 172 -15.13 -15.67 2.46
C ASP A 172 -15.74 -16.41 1.27
N LEU A 173 -15.00 -17.41 0.79
CA LEU A 173 -15.41 -18.32 -0.28
C LEU A 173 -15.97 -19.63 0.26
N SER A 174 -16.18 -19.80 1.58
CA SER A 174 -16.61 -21.06 2.20
C SER A 174 -17.86 -21.67 1.57
N ILE A 175 -18.80 -20.82 1.15
CA ILE A 175 -20.07 -21.17 0.48
C ILE A 175 -19.85 -21.82 -0.89
N LEU A 176 -18.72 -21.55 -1.56
CA LEU A 176 -18.37 -22.23 -2.80
C LEU A 176 -17.81 -23.63 -2.49
N GLY A 177 -18.38 -24.65 -3.15
CA GLY A 177 -17.80 -25.99 -3.13
C GLY A 177 -16.35 -25.98 -3.63
N ASN A 178 -15.53 -26.91 -3.13
CA ASN A 178 -14.08 -26.94 -3.40
C ASN A 178 -13.73 -26.95 -4.90
N GLU A 179 -14.54 -27.61 -5.74
CA GLU A 179 -14.34 -27.60 -7.19
C GLU A 179 -14.65 -26.24 -7.83
N ARG A 180 -15.68 -25.53 -7.35
CA ARG A 180 -16.01 -24.18 -7.84
C ARG A 180 -14.98 -23.13 -7.41
N LYS A 181 -14.37 -23.29 -6.23
CA LYS A 181 -13.26 -22.43 -5.76
C LYS A 181 -12.04 -22.47 -6.69
N LYS A 182 -11.79 -23.61 -7.34
CA LYS A 182 -10.68 -23.78 -8.29
C LYS A 182 -10.96 -23.12 -9.63
N GLN A 183 -12.20 -22.71 -9.91
CA GLN A 183 -12.61 -22.11 -11.17
C GLN A 183 -12.70 -20.59 -11.01
N PRO A 184 -11.73 -19.82 -11.55
CA PRO A 184 -11.74 -18.36 -11.45
C PRO A 184 -13.06 -17.70 -11.86
N PRO A 185 -13.76 -18.12 -12.94
CA PRO A 185 -15.01 -17.48 -13.33
C PRO A 185 -16.12 -17.60 -12.28
N GLU A 186 -16.22 -18.75 -11.60
CA GLU A 186 -17.21 -19.02 -10.57
C GLU A 186 -16.98 -18.17 -9.32
N VAL A 187 -15.72 -18.03 -8.90
CA VAL A 187 -15.33 -17.15 -7.79
C VAL A 187 -15.71 -15.71 -8.09
N ILE A 188 -15.38 -15.22 -9.29
CA ILE A 188 -15.67 -13.84 -9.68
C ILE A 188 -17.17 -13.59 -9.80
N LYS A 189 -17.93 -14.54 -10.36
CA LYS A 189 -19.38 -14.47 -10.41
C LYS A 189 -19.98 -14.36 -9.00
N TYR A 190 -19.58 -15.24 -8.10
CA TYR A 190 -20.03 -15.22 -6.70
C TYR A 190 -19.70 -13.90 -6.00
N LEU A 191 -18.47 -13.40 -6.12
CA LEU A 191 -18.10 -12.12 -5.51
C LEU A 191 -18.87 -10.95 -6.11
N SER A 192 -19.11 -10.97 -7.43
CA SER A 192 -19.91 -9.95 -8.09
C SER A 192 -21.35 -9.93 -7.61
N GLU A 193 -21.97 -11.10 -7.43
CA GLU A 193 -23.32 -11.27 -6.90
C GLU A 193 -23.41 -10.89 -5.41
N LYS A 194 -22.46 -11.33 -4.58
CA LYS A 194 -22.43 -11.05 -3.14
C LYS A 194 -22.29 -9.57 -2.82
N TYR A 195 -21.42 -8.87 -3.53
CA TYR A 195 -21.12 -7.45 -3.26
C TYR A 195 -21.88 -6.49 -4.18
N LEU A 196 -22.72 -7.01 -5.08
CA LEU A 196 -23.55 -6.24 -6.02
C LEU A 196 -22.76 -5.21 -6.84
N VAL A 197 -21.53 -5.56 -7.21
CA VAL A 197 -20.64 -4.74 -8.04
C VAL A 197 -19.94 -5.60 -9.09
N PRO A 198 -19.56 -5.05 -10.26
CA PRO A 198 -18.71 -5.77 -11.20
C PRO A 198 -17.35 -6.07 -10.57
N VAL A 199 -16.95 -7.35 -10.51
CA VAL A 199 -15.66 -7.76 -9.97
C VAL A 199 -14.72 -8.19 -11.09
N GLN A 200 -13.48 -7.72 -11.04
CA GLN A 200 -12.37 -8.14 -11.90
C GLN A 200 -11.38 -8.98 -11.11
N GLY A 201 -11.23 -10.23 -11.48
CA GLY A 201 -10.23 -11.15 -10.99
C GLY A 201 -8.87 -10.93 -11.64
N LEU A 202 -7.84 -10.89 -10.81
CA LEU A 202 -6.42 -10.85 -11.18
C LEU A 202 -5.71 -11.99 -10.43
N TYR A 203 -5.21 -12.96 -11.17
CA TYR A 203 -4.48 -14.12 -10.64
C TYR A 203 -3.04 -14.01 -11.11
N VAL A 204 -2.12 -13.96 -10.15
CA VAL A 204 -0.71 -13.63 -10.39
C VAL A 204 0.18 -14.53 -9.54
N SER A 205 1.34 -14.93 -10.05
CA SER A 205 2.32 -15.67 -9.24
C SER A 205 2.94 -14.77 -8.16
N LYS A 206 3.31 -15.35 -7.01
CA LYS A 206 4.00 -14.61 -5.94
C LYS A 206 5.30 -13.93 -6.40
N ASN A 207 6.06 -14.58 -7.27
CA ASN A 207 7.33 -14.06 -7.78
C ASN A 207 7.10 -12.85 -8.68
N ASP A 208 6.13 -12.93 -9.59
CA ASP A 208 5.78 -11.82 -10.48
C ASP A 208 5.27 -10.62 -9.69
N TRP A 209 4.33 -10.85 -8.75
CA TRP A 209 3.77 -9.79 -7.93
C TRP A 209 4.85 -9.04 -7.14
N SER A 210 5.73 -9.78 -6.47
CA SER A 210 6.84 -9.19 -5.70
C SER A 210 7.80 -8.38 -6.59
N THR A 211 8.09 -8.90 -7.79
CA THR A 211 8.94 -8.22 -8.77
C THR A 211 8.31 -6.91 -9.25
N TRP A 212 7.01 -6.92 -9.55
CA TRP A 212 6.31 -5.72 -10.02
C TRP A 212 6.21 -4.65 -8.95
N CYS A 213 5.96 -5.03 -7.69
CA CYS A 213 5.90 -4.09 -6.56
C CYS A 213 7.16 -3.22 -6.45
N GLN A 214 8.32 -3.76 -6.83
CA GLN A 214 9.61 -3.09 -6.73
C GLN A 214 10.04 -2.44 -8.06
N ALA A 215 9.60 -2.96 -9.20
CA ALA A 215 10.02 -2.50 -10.52
C ALA A 215 9.68 -1.02 -10.76
N PRO A 216 10.56 -0.22 -11.38
CA PRO A 216 10.30 1.20 -11.66
C PRO A 216 9.13 1.41 -12.63
N GLN A 217 8.92 0.48 -13.56
CA GLN A 217 7.84 0.50 -14.56
C GLN A 217 7.01 -0.79 -14.49
N PRO A 218 6.20 -0.97 -13.44
CA PRO A 218 5.52 -2.24 -13.14
C PRO A 218 4.53 -2.64 -14.23
N TRP A 219 3.81 -1.67 -14.80
CA TRP A 219 2.80 -1.93 -15.83
C TRP A 219 3.37 -2.55 -17.11
N LYS A 220 4.64 -2.29 -17.45
CA LYS A 220 5.32 -2.98 -18.57
C LYS A 220 5.48 -4.48 -18.31
N LEU A 221 5.83 -4.84 -17.07
CA LEU A 221 5.96 -6.23 -16.66
C LEU A 221 4.59 -6.91 -16.60
N VAL A 222 3.58 -6.23 -16.06
CA VAL A 222 2.19 -6.70 -16.06
C VAL A 222 1.69 -6.97 -17.48
N ALA A 223 1.85 -6.01 -18.40
CA ALA A 223 1.40 -6.17 -19.79
C ALA A 223 2.13 -7.31 -20.51
N LYS A 224 3.44 -7.47 -20.28
CA LYS A 224 4.22 -8.59 -20.80
C LYS A 224 3.71 -9.93 -20.26
N ALA A 225 3.41 -10.00 -18.96
CA ALA A 225 2.95 -11.22 -18.30
C ALA A 225 1.52 -11.60 -18.74
N ILE A 226 0.64 -10.63 -18.98
CA ILE A 226 -0.68 -10.87 -19.59
C ILE A 226 -0.52 -11.47 -21.00
N ARG A 227 0.35 -10.91 -21.85
CA ARG A 227 0.61 -11.44 -23.20
C ARG A 227 1.19 -12.85 -23.19
N ALA A 228 2.02 -13.15 -22.20
CA ALA A 228 2.64 -14.46 -22.03
C ALA A 228 1.73 -15.48 -21.31
N ASN A 229 0.46 -15.15 -21.03
CA ASN A 229 -0.46 -15.96 -20.22
C ASN A 229 0.04 -16.30 -18.80
N GLY A 230 1.01 -15.54 -18.27
CA GLY A 230 1.49 -15.65 -16.88
C GLY A 230 0.56 -15.02 -15.85
N VAL A 231 -0.44 -14.26 -16.30
CA VAL A 231 -1.44 -13.58 -15.47
C VAL A 231 -2.82 -13.88 -16.03
N LYS A 232 -3.73 -14.33 -15.17
CA LYS A 232 -5.12 -14.56 -15.59
C LYS A 232 -5.99 -13.39 -15.13
N VAL A 233 -6.73 -12.84 -16.09
CA VAL A 233 -7.68 -11.73 -15.89
C VAL A 233 -9.08 -12.25 -16.17
N VAL A 234 -9.96 -12.23 -15.16
CA VAL A 234 -11.28 -12.89 -15.23
C VAL A 234 -12.39 -11.99 -14.66
N PRO A 235 -13.47 -11.66 -15.40
CA PRO A 235 -13.63 -11.92 -16.82
C PRO A 235 -12.59 -11.15 -17.63
N PHE A 236 -12.23 -11.65 -18.80
CA PHE A 236 -11.35 -10.90 -19.68
C PHE A 236 -12.12 -9.71 -20.26
N ARG A 237 -11.68 -8.50 -19.93
CA ARG A 237 -12.29 -7.24 -20.41
C ARG A 237 -11.26 -6.46 -21.21
N TRP A 238 -11.47 -6.36 -22.53
CA TRP A 238 -10.62 -5.57 -23.42
C TRP A 238 -10.35 -4.15 -22.92
N PRO A 239 -11.33 -3.39 -22.41
CA PRO A 239 -11.07 -2.05 -21.88
C PRO A 239 -10.02 -2.04 -20.76
N LEU A 240 -10.08 -3.00 -19.83
CA LEU A 240 -9.13 -3.09 -18.72
C LEU A 240 -7.72 -3.46 -19.21
N VAL A 241 -7.62 -4.39 -20.16
CA VAL A 241 -6.34 -4.80 -20.75
C VAL A 241 -5.72 -3.67 -21.58
N LEU A 242 -6.55 -2.90 -22.29
CA LEU A 242 -6.13 -1.70 -23.00
C LEU A 242 -5.63 -0.63 -22.02
N LEU A 243 -6.30 -0.43 -20.88
CA LEU A 243 -5.83 0.49 -19.83
C LEU A 243 -4.47 0.07 -19.26
N MET A 244 -4.31 -1.21 -18.95
CA MET A 244 -3.03 -1.76 -18.46
C MET A 244 -1.93 -1.59 -19.51
N SER A 245 -2.24 -1.84 -20.77
CA SER A 245 -1.30 -1.68 -21.90
C SER A 245 -0.96 -0.21 -22.13
N PHE A 246 -1.94 0.68 -22.11
CA PHE A 246 -1.74 2.13 -22.27
C PHE A 246 -0.80 2.65 -21.19
N ARG A 247 -1.03 2.30 -19.93
CA ARG A 247 -0.13 2.67 -18.82
C ARG A 247 1.27 2.05 -18.97
N ALA A 248 1.38 0.84 -19.50
CA ALA A 248 2.67 0.22 -19.82
C ALA A 248 3.47 1.02 -20.87
N PHE A 249 2.81 1.55 -21.90
CA PHE A 249 3.47 2.28 -22.98
C PHE A 249 3.75 3.74 -22.63
N PHE A 250 2.78 4.42 -22.02
CA PHE A 250 2.84 5.87 -21.79
C PHE A 250 3.32 6.25 -20.39
N GLY A 251 3.33 5.32 -19.42
CA GLY A 251 3.76 5.60 -18.04
C GLY A 251 2.84 6.53 -17.27
N ILE A 252 1.64 6.81 -17.79
CA ILE A 252 0.63 7.73 -17.22
C ILE A 252 -0.25 7.00 -16.22
#